data_AF-A0A438KFA3-F1
#
_entry.id   AF-A0A438KFA3-F1
#
_cell.length_a   1.000
_cell.length_b   1.000
_cell.length_c   1.000
_cell.angle_alpha   90.00
_cell.angle_beta   90.00
_cell.angle_gamma   90.00
#
_symmetry.space_group_name_H-M   'P 1'
#
loop_
_entity.id
_entity.type
_entity.pdbx_description
1 polymer ?
#
loop_
_entity_poly.entity_id
_entity_poly.type
_entity_poly.pdbx_seq_one_letter_code
_entity_poly.pdbx_strand_id
1 'polypeptide(L)'
;MSSLYMIDQMSSFTHVKLSFLQIFSNGLVKRVEWETSNDLSSNGYKYSKDVIIDSTKPISARIFLSDTLGSTCRLPVLVYFHGGCFIVGSTKWLGYHTFLGDFPVASQSIVLSVDYRLAPENRLPIAYDDCYSSLEWLNCQASSEPWLERADLSRVFLSGDSAGGIISKLSADEIDATSQNYHPLLILDFRIINLLLLSSTSN
;
A
#
# COMPACT_ATOMS: atom_id res chain seq x y z
N MET A 1 -30.76 6.42 -40.11
CA MET A 1 -29.70 6.81 -39.14
C MET A 1 -30.30 6.89 -37.72
N SER A 2 -30.83 5.80 -37.15
CA SER A 2 -31.73 5.94 -35.99
C SER A 2 -31.91 4.68 -35.11
N SER A 3 -30.90 3.82 -35.01
CA SER A 3 -30.96 2.68 -34.07
C SER A 3 -29.65 2.50 -33.31
N LEU A 4 -28.48 2.60 -33.97
CA LEU A 4 -27.19 2.56 -33.27
C LEU A 4 -26.96 3.73 -32.30
N TYR A 5 -27.47 4.93 -32.62
CA TYR A 5 -27.29 6.11 -31.76
C TYR A 5 -28.10 6.06 -30.45
N MET A 6 -29.20 5.29 -30.40
CA MET A 6 -29.95 5.10 -29.16
C MET A 6 -29.35 4.01 -28.28
N ILE A 7 -28.73 2.98 -28.87
CA ILE A 7 -28.05 1.93 -28.09
C ILE A 7 -26.81 2.51 -27.37
N ASP A 8 -26.14 3.49 -27.98
CA ASP A 8 -24.97 4.17 -27.39
C ASP A 8 -25.34 5.20 -26.29
N GLN A 9 -26.60 5.66 -26.27
CA GLN A 9 -27.14 6.53 -25.21
C GLN A 9 -27.68 5.74 -24.00
N MET A 10 -27.92 4.43 -24.14
CA MET A 10 -28.37 3.57 -23.03
C MET A 10 -27.21 2.93 -22.24
N SER A 11 -25.97 3.03 -22.72
CA SER A 11 -24.78 2.35 -22.15
C SER A 11 -23.96 3.20 -21.15
N SER A 12 -24.38 4.42 -20.82
CA SER A 12 -23.52 5.36 -20.06
C SER A 12 -24.21 6.08 -18.90
N PHE A 13 -25.29 5.52 -18.33
CA PHE A 13 -25.79 6.03 -17.06
C PHE A 13 -24.81 5.72 -15.93
N THR A 14 -24.45 6.76 -15.18
CA THR A 14 -23.66 6.61 -13.96
C THR A 14 -24.52 6.01 -12.89
N HIS A 15 -24.18 4.81 -12.43
CA HIS A 15 -24.89 4.12 -11.38
C HIS A 15 -24.50 4.67 -10.00
N VAL A 16 -23.22 4.99 -9.81
CA VAL A 16 -22.69 5.62 -8.60
C VAL A 16 -21.69 6.71 -9.01
N LYS A 17 -21.83 7.92 -8.46
CA LYS A 17 -20.89 9.03 -8.65
C LYS A 17 -20.44 9.58 -7.30
N LEU A 18 -19.17 9.35 -6.99
CA LEU A 18 -18.44 9.97 -5.89
C LEU A 18 -17.41 10.95 -6.47
N SER A 19 -16.88 11.84 -5.62
CA SER A 19 -15.89 12.84 -6.02
C SER A 19 -14.61 12.24 -6.63
N PHE A 20 -14.30 10.99 -6.28
CA PHE A 20 -13.07 10.27 -6.65
C PHE A 20 -13.32 8.97 -7.44
N LEU A 21 -14.60 8.59 -7.66
CA LEU A 21 -14.99 7.31 -8.28
C LEU A 21 -16.30 7.46 -9.03
N GLN A 22 -16.36 6.93 -10.25
CA GLN A 22 -17.56 6.81 -11.05
C GLN A 22 -17.75 5.36 -11.48
N ILE A 23 -18.90 4.78 -11.16
CA ILE A 23 -19.29 3.43 -11.58
C ILE A 23 -20.41 3.56 -12.60
N PHE A 24 -20.20 3.05 -13.80
CA PHE A 24 -21.18 3.04 -14.88
C PHE A 24 -22.10 1.83 -14.74
N SER A 25 -23.30 1.93 -15.29
CA SER A 25 -24.32 0.86 -15.28
C SER A 25 -23.84 -0.46 -15.92
N ASN A 26 -22.88 -0.40 -16.83
CA ASN A 26 -22.23 -1.57 -17.43
C ASN A 26 -21.11 -2.18 -16.56
N GLY A 27 -20.89 -1.67 -15.34
CA GLY A 27 -19.86 -2.14 -14.42
C GLY A 27 -18.48 -1.53 -14.62
N LEU A 28 -18.28 -0.69 -15.64
CA LEU A 28 -17.02 0.04 -15.80
C LEU A 28 -16.80 1.00 -14.63
N VAL A 29 -15.55 1.16 -14.24
CA VAL A 29 -15.13 2.01 -13.14
C VAL A 29 -14.13 3.02 -13.66
N LYS A 30 -14.40 4.30 -13.38
CA LYS A 30 -13.45 5.39 -13.62
C LYS A 30 -13.06 6.00 -12.28
N ARG A 31 -11.76 5.98 -11.98
CA ARG A 31 -11.17 6.61 -10.80
C ARG A 31 -10.59 7.96 -11.18
N VAL A 32 -10.56 8.88 -10.24
CA VAL A 32 -9.78 10.11 -10.40
C VAL A 32 -8.30 9.74 -10.40
N GLU A 33 -7.57 10.25 -11.39
CA GLU A 33 -6.11 10.15 -11.44
C GLU A 33 -5.54 11.22 -10.52
N TRP A 34 -4.92 10.76 -9.43
CA TRP A 34 -4.17 11.61 -8.52
C TRP A 34 -2.73 11.76 -9.00
N GLU A 35 -2.04 12.79 -8.53
CA GLU A 35 -0.62 12.98 -8.85
C GLU A 35 0.19 11.76 -8.41
N THR A 36 1.05 11.27 -9.30
CA THR A 36 1.87 10.08 -9.08
C THR A 36 3.36 10.36 -9.25
N SER A 37 4.20 9.66 -8.48
CA SER A 37 5.65 9.68 -8.63
C SER A 37 6.16 8.35 -9.21
N ASN A 38 7.09 8.46 -10.17
CA ASN A 38 7.81 7.33 -10.75
C ASN A 38 9.23 7.24 -10.19
N ASP A 39 9.78 6.02 -10.22
CA ASP A 39 11.09 5.69 -9.69
C ASP A 39 12.20 6.58 -10.28
N LEU A 40 13.13 6.95 -9.40
CA LEU A 40 14.39 7.68 -9.61
C LEU A 40 14.36 9.17 -9.24
N SER A 41 14.31 9.48 -7.94
CA SER A 41 14.81 10.77 -7.46
C SER A 41 16.33 10.73 -7.29
N SER A 42 17.04 11.35 -8.22
CA SER A 42 18.42 11.80 -8.06
C SER A 42 18.45 13.05 -7.17
N ASN A 43 18.86 12.90 -5.91
CA ASN A 43 19.58 13.88 -5.07
C ASN A 43 19.65 13.46 -3.59
N GLY A 44 20.04 12.19 -3.35
CA GLY A 44 20.26 11.65 -2.02
C GLY A 44 18.96 11.32 -1.27
N TYR A 45 18.93 10.14 -0.66
CA TYR A 45 17.98 9.69 0.38
C TYR A 45 16.62 9.09 -0.01
N LYS A 46 16.25 8.94 -1.30
CA LYS A 46 14.95 8.34 -1.69
C LYS A 46 15.10 7.31 -2.80
N TYR A 47 15.41 6.07 -2.42
CA TYR A 47 15.40 4.97 -3.36
C TYR A 47 14.07 4.23 -3.23
N SER A 48 13.31 4.19 -4.32
CA SER A 48 12.18 3.29 -4.46
C SER A 48 12.38 2.35 -5.64
N LYS A 49 11.75 1.19 -5.57
CA LYS A 49 11.68 0.21 -6.65
C LYS A 49 10.32 -0.48 -6.64
N ASP A 50 9.66 -0.49 -7.79
CA ASP A 50 8.49 -1.35 -8.02
C ASP A 50 8.91 -2.82 -8.20
N VAL A 51 8.20 -3.73 -7.54
CA VAL A 51 8.35 -5.19 -7.63
C VAL A 51 7.01 -5.85 -7.90
N ILE A 52 7.03 -6.96 -8.63
CA ILE A 52 5.84 -7.78 -8.89
C ILE A 52 5.79 -8.88 -7.84
N ILE A 53 4.67 -8.97 -7.13
CA ILE A 53 4.45 -9.99 -6.09
C ILE A 53 3.89 -11.27 -6.72
N ASP A 54 2.84 -11.10 -7.52
CA ASP A 54 2.22 -12.17 -8.30
C ASP A 54 1.89 -11.58 -9.67
N SER A 55 2.24 -12.27 -10.76
CA SER A 55 1.90 -11.82 -12.12
C SER A 55 0.55 -12.37 -12.59
N THR A 56 0.04 -13.42 -11.94
CA THR A 56 -1.25 -14.05 -12.23
C THR A 56 -2.41 -13.32 -11.54
N LYS A 57 -2.15 -12.78 -10.35
CA LYS A 57 -2.99 -11.81 -9.65
C LYS A 57 -2.21 -10.51 -9.72
N PRO A 58 -2.62 -9.46 -10.44
CA PRO A 58 -1.81 -8.25 -10.66
C PRO A 58 -1.56 -7.48 -9.35
N ILE A 59 -0.68 -8.02 -8.50
CA ILE A 59 -0.30 -7.54 -7.19
C ILE A 59 1.14 -7.09 -7.33
N SER A 60 1.39 -5.85 -6.98
CA SER A 60 2.73 -5.29 -6.97
C SER A 60 3.00 -4.65 -5.62
N ALA A 61 4.25 -4.30 -5.38
CA ALA A 61 4.63 -3.49 -4.26
C ALA A 61 5.72 -2.52 -4.66
N ARG A 62 5.89 -1.49 -3.84
CA ARG A 62 7.01 -0.55 -3.93
C ARG A 62 7.86 -0.69 -2.69
N ILE A 63 9.14 -0.99 -2.88
CA ILE A 63 10.14 -1.04 -1.82
C ILE A 63 10.74 0.35 -1.68
N PHE A 64 10.85 0.87 -0.46
CA PHE A 64 11.59 2.09 -0.15
C PHE A 64 12.77 1.79 0.77
N LEU A 65 13.92 2.38 0.46
CA LEU A 65 15.16 2.24 1.21
C LEU A 65 15.85 3.59 1.41
N SER A 66 16.54 3.71 2.55
CA SER A 66 17.49 4.81 2.78
C SER A 66 18.87 4.47 2.19
N ASP A 67 19.60 5.51 1.78
CA ASP A 67 20.97 5.43 1.25
C ASP A 67 22.03 5.19 2.34
N THR A 68 21.78 4.24 3.23
CA THR A 68 22.77 3.82 4.23
C THR A 68 23.78 2.87 3.59
N LEU A 69 24.56 3.38 2.64
CA LEU A 69 25.67 2.68 2.01
C LEU A 69 26.70 2.30 3.09
N GLY A 70 27.00 1.00 3.21
CA GLY A 70 28.10 0.50 4.03
C GLY A 70 27.72 -0.10 5.40
N SER A 71 26.44 -0.07 5.81
CA SER A 71 26.00 -0.79 7.01
C SER A 71 25.65 -2.24 6.70
N THR A 72 26.28 -3.18 7.41
CA THR A 72 25.94 -4.61 7.42
C THR A 72 24.78 -4.95 8.37
N CYS A 73 24.22 -3.94 9.05
CA CYS A 73 23.14 -4.14 10.00
C CYS A 73 21.85 -4.56 9.29
N ARG A 74 21.20 -5.60 9.83
CA ARG A 74 19.87 -6.02 9.42
C ARG A 74 18.85 -4.93 9.81
N LEU A 75 17.97 -4.57 8.89
CA LEU A 75 16.97 -3.51 9.04
C LEU A 75 15.59 -4.12 9.30
N PRO A 76 14.79 -3.57 10.23
CA PRO A 76 13.40 -3.97 10.38
C PRO A 76 12.62 -3.67 9.09
N VAL A 77 11.54 -4.42 8.86
CA VAL A 77 10.68 -4.25 7.69
C VAL A 77 9.32 -3.73 8.12
N LEU A 78 8.89 -2.62 7.54
CA LEU A 78 7.52 -2.15 7.61
C LEU A 78 6.77 -2.57 6.35
N VAL A 79 5.73 -3.39 6.48
CA VAL A 79 4.78 -3.65 5.39
C VAL A 79 3.62 -2.68 5.55
N TYR A 80 3.40 -1.88 4.51
CA TYR A 80 2.40 -0.81 4.51
C TYR A 80 1.26 -1.09 3.54
N PHE A 81 0.03 -0.97 4.03
CA PHE A 81 -1.18 -1.06 3.23
C PHE A 81 -1.81 0.33 3.13
N HIS A 82 -2.02 0.83 1.92
CA HIS A 82 -2.60 2.15 1.72
C HIS A 82 -4.10 2.16 2.07
N GLY A 83 -4.64 3.35 2.34
CA GLY A 83 -6.07 3.60 2.54
C GLY A 83 -6.86 3.72 1.23
N GLY A 84 -8.06 4.32 1.30
CA GLY A 84 -8.92 4.54 0.13
C GLY A 84 -10.15 3.64 0.06
N CYS A 85 -10.67 3.21 1.22
CA CYS A 85 -11.93 2.47 1.35
C CYS A 85 -12.02 1.21 0.46
N PHE A 86 -10.89 0.57 0.18
CA PHE A 86 -10.75 -0.58 -0.73
C PHE A 86 -11.12 -0.30 -2.21
N ILE A 87 -11.44 0.94 -2.57
CA ILE A 87 -11.96 1.31 -3.90
C ILE A 87 -11.04 2.26 -4.66
N VAL A 88 -10.12 2.94 -3.97
CA VAL A 88 -9.08 3.80 -4.53
C VAL A 88 -7.78 3.62 -3.73
N GLY A 89 -6.70 4.19 -4.24
CA GLY A 89 -5.37 4.15 -3.63
C GLY A 89 -4.34 3.53 -4.56
N SER A 90 -3.08 3.90 -4.36
CA SER A 90 -1.94 3.24 -5.00
C SER A 90 -0.64 3.63 -4.30
N THR A 91 0.33 2.72 -4.33
CA THR A 91 1.73 2.95 -3.92
C THR A 91 2.40 4.10 -4.69
N LYS A 92 1.85 4.47 -5.86
CA LYS A 92 2.40 5.51 -6.73
C LYS A 92 1.87 6.91 -6.43
N TRP A 93 0.79 7.03 -5.66
CA TRP A 93 0.23 8.34 -5.30
C TRP A 93 1.29 9.16 -4.58
N LEU A 94 1.47 10.42 -4.99
CA LEU A 94 2.57 11.26 -4.51
C LEU A 94 2.58 11.39 -2.99
N GLY A 95 1.40 11.52 -2.37
CA GLY A 95 1.27 11.57 -0.91
C GLY A 95 1.87 10.34 -0.21
N TYR A 96 1.51 9.13 -0.67
CA TYR A 96 2.08 7.89 -0.13
C TYR A 96 3.56 7.74 -0.49
N HIS A 97 3.94 8.05 -1.72
CA HIS A 97 5.34 7.96 -2.15
C HIS A 97 6.25 8.88 -1.34
N THR A 98 5.85 10.13 -1.09
CA THR A 98 6.63 11.07 -0.28
C THR A 98 6.71 10.61 1.17
N PHE A 99 5.56 10.28 1.77
CA PHE A 99 5.49 9.82 3.17
C PHE A 99 6.34 8.56 3.40
N LEU A 100 6.19 7.55 2.54
CA LEU A 100 6.89 6.28 2.67
C LEU A 100 8.35 6.36 2.19
N GLY A 101 8.70 7.33 1.35
CA GLY A 101 10.09 7.60 0.98
C GLY A 101 10.90 8.25 2.11
N ASP A 102 10.28 9.09 2.92
CA ASP A 102 10.93 9.73 4.08
C ASP A 102 11.03 8.78 5.30
N PHE A 103 10.16 7.77 5.37
CA PHE A 103 10.07 6.86 6.51
C PHE A 103 11.36 6.02 6.75
N PRO A 104 11.98 5.36 5.75
CA PRO A 104 13.25 4.64 5.91
C PRO A 104 14.39 5.51 6.47
N VAL A 105 14.41 6.80 6.14
CA VAL A 105 15.46 7.74 6.57
C VAL A 105 15.34 8.00 8.07
N ALA A 106 14.11 8.20 8.56
CA ALA A 106 13.87 8.48 9.98
C ALA A 106 13.94 7.22 10.87
N SER A 107 13.48 6.07 10.35
CA SER A 107 13.31 4.84 11.14
C SER A 107 14.43 3.82 10.97
N GLN A 108 15.33 4.02 10.02
CA GLN A 108 16.33 3.01 9.61
C GLN A 108 15.68 1.66 9.29
N SER A 109 14.59 1.68 8.52
CA SER A 109 13.84 0.49 8.12
C SER A 109 13.82 0.31 6.61
N ILE A 110 13.37 -0.87 6.18
CA ILE A 110 12.87 -1.12 4.83
C ILE A 110 11.36 -0.92 4.86
N VAL A 111 10.78 -0.32 3.82
CA VAL A 111 9.32 -0.24 3.67
C VAL A 111 8.89 -1.00 2.43
N LEU A 112 7.94 -1.92 2.58
CA LEU A 112 7.27 -2.62 1.49
C LEU A 112 5.82 -2.12 1.42
N SER A 113 5.51 -1.23 0.48
CA SER A 113 4.16 -0.71 0.28
C SER A 113 3.43 -1.56 -0.74
N VAL A 114 2.29 -2.16 -0.37
CA VAL A 114 1.57 -3.13 -1.22
C VAL A 114 0.49 -2.42 -2.05
N ASP A 115 0.47 -2.69 -3.35
CA ASP A 115 -0.53 -2.24 -4.32
C ASP A 115 -1.54 -3.38 -4.54
N TYR A 116 -2.54 -3.46 -3.66
CA TYR A 116 -3.53 -4.53 -3.65
C TYR A 116 -4.72 -4.22 -4.58
N ARG A 117 -5.45 -5.27 -5.00
CA ARG A 117 -6.56 -5.09 -5.95
C ARG A 117 -7.76 -4.38 -5.31
N LEU A 118 -8.39 -3.50 -6.08
CA LEU A 118 -9.48 -2.64 -5.63
C LEU A 118 -10.86 -3.17 -6.04
N ALA A 119 -11.84 -2.85 -5.19
CA ALA A 119 -13.25 -2.95 -5.51
C ALA A 119 -13.69 -1.77 -6.40
N PRO A 120 -14.79 -1.92 -7.17
CA PRO A 120 -15.70 -3.06 -7.23
C PRO A 120 -15.27 -4.23 -8.12
N GLU A 121 -14.19 -4.11 -8.89
CA GLU A 121 -13.68 -5.14 -9.80
C GLU A 121 -13.24 -6.38 -9.02
N ASN A 122 -12.60 -6.16 -7.87
CA ASN A 122 -12.15 -7.19 -6.95
C ASN A 122 -12.76 -6.92 -5.59
N ARG A 123 -13.96 -7.46 -5.35
CA ARG A 123 -14.65 -7.30 -4.06
C ARG A 123 -13.88 -8.03 -2.95
N LEU A 124 -14.07 -7.57 -1.72
CA LEU A 124 -13.60 -8.30 -0.54
C LEU A 124 -14.10 -9.76 -0.58
N PRO A 125 -13.27 -10.74 -0.19
CA PRO A 125 -12.03 -10.60 0.58
C PRO A 125 -10.74 -10.41 -0.24
N ILE A 126 -10.80 -10.21 -1.56
CA ILE A 126 -9.60 -10.25 -2.44
C ILE A 126 -8.46 -9.33 -1.97
N ALA A 127 -8.75 -8.10 -1.52
CA ALA A 127 -7.72 -7.20 -1.02
C ALA A 127 -6.97 -7.75 0.21
N TYR A 128 -7.66 -8.49 1.08
CA TYR A 128 -7.04 -9.17 2.23
C TYR A 128 -6.14 -10.31 1.77
N ASP A 129 -6.62 -11.13 0.82
CA ASP A 129 -5.86 -12.24 0.26
C ASP A 129 -4.58 -11.73 -0.43
N ASP A 130 -4.67 -10.63 -1.18
CA ASP A 130 -3.52 -10.01 -1.85
C ASP A 130 -2.47 -9.54 -0.85
N CYS A 131 -2.90 -8.91 0.23
CA CYS A 131 -2.02 -8.40 1.27
C CYS A 131 -1.38 -9.53 2.07
N TYR A 132 -2.12 -10.61 2.36
CA TYR A 132 -1.57 -11.79 3.00
C TYR A 132 -0.56 -12.52 2.10
N SER A 133 -0.89 -12.74 0.82
CA SER A 133 0.06 -13.31 -0.16
C SER A 133 1.32 -12.44 -0.33
N SER A 134 1.23 -11.13 -0.11
CA SER A 134 2.38 -10.23 -0.12
C SER A 134 3.34 -10.46 1.06
N LEU A 135 2.82 -10.88 2.22
CA LEU A 135 3.62 -11.26 3.39
C LEU A 135 4.33 -12.60 3.16
N GLU A 136 3.63 -13.56 2.56
CA GLU A 136 4.25 -14.83 2.13
C GLU A 136 5.35 -14.59 1.10
N TRP A 137 5.10 -13.72 0.12
CA TRP A 137 6.08 -13.31 -0.88
C TRP A 137 7.31 -12.68 -0.22
N LEU A 138 7.13 -11.77 0.74
CA LEU A 138 8.24 -11.15 1.48
C LEU A 138 9.11 -12.21 2.16
N ASN A 139 8.48 -13.19 2.82
CA ASN A 139 9.20 -14.28 3.50
C ASN A 139 10.01 -15.14 2.50
N CYS A 140 9.45 -15.40 1.31
CA CYS A 140 10.14 -16.16 0.26
C CYS A 140 11.25 -15.36 -0.45
N GLN A 141 11.06 -14.06 -0.66
CA GLN A 141 11.95 -13.23 -1.48
C GLN A 141 13.06 -12.50 -0.71
N ALA A 142 13.02 -12.50 0.62
CA ALA A 142 14.02 -11.78 1.42
C ALA A 142 15.48 -12.18 1.14
N SER A 143 15.72 -13.40 0.62
CA SER A 143 17.06 -13.86 0.24
C SER A 143 17.41 -13.69 -1.25
N SER A 144 16.44 -13.37 -2.11
CA SER A 144 16.61 -13.33 -3.57
C SER A 144 16.35 -11.96 -4.20
N GLU A 145 15.59 -11.08 -3.55
CA GLU A 145 15.40 -9.70 -3.99
C GLU A 145 16.51 -8.81 -3.39
N PRO A 146 17.41 -8.20 -4.21
CA PRO A 146 18.53 -7.41 -3.71
C PRO A 146 18.13 -6.26 -2.78
N TRP A 147 16.95 -5.67 -2.97
CA TRP A 147 16.45 -4.59 -2.12
C TRP A 147 16.01 -5.07 -0.72
N LEU A 148 15.88 -6.38 -0.54
CA LEU A 148 15.52 -7.02 0.73
C LEU A 148 16.69 -7.75 1.37
N GLU A 149 17.91 -7.69 0.82
CA GLU A 149 19.10 -8.39 1.34
C GLU A 149 19.36 -8.11 2.82
N ARG A 150 19.10 -6.86 3.26
CA ARG A 150 19.26 -6.44 4.66
C ARG A 150 18.00 -6.61 5.51
N ALA A 151 16.92 -7.19 4.99
CA ALA A 151 15.69 -7.37 5.74
C ALA A 151 15.89 -8.27 6.97
N ASP A 152 15.40 -7.79 8.11
CA ASP A 152 15.28 -8.55 9.35
C ASP A 152 13.86 -9.08 9.50
N LEU A 153 13.62 -10.31 9.04
CA LEU A 153 12.29 -10.92 9.15
C LEU A 153 11.90 -11.29 10.59
N SER A 154 12.80 -11.16 11.57
CA SER A 154 12.42 -11.24 12.99
C SER A 154 11.77 -9.95 13.51
N ARG A 155 11.86 -8.85 12.75
CA ARG A 155 11.33 -7.52 13.08
C ARG A 155 10.50 -6.98 11.93
N VAL A 156 9.37 -7.63 11.68
CA VAL A 156 8.36 -7.20 10.70
C VAL A 156 7.23 -6.47 11.40
N PHE A 157 6.87 -5.30 10.89
CA PHE A 157 5.79 -4.45 11.37
C PHE A 157 4.75 -4.29 10.28
N LEU A 158 3.47 -4.36 10.65
CA LEU A 158 2.35 -4.10 9.75
C LEU A 158 1.75 -2.73 10.08
N SER A 159 1.48 -1.94 9.04
CA SER A 159 0.87 -0.62 9.19
C SER A 159 -0.03 -0.31 8.01
N GLY A 160 -0.95 0.61 8.21
CA GLY A 160 -1.75 1.18 7.14
C GLY A 160 -2.67 2.26 7.67
N ASP A 161 -3.23 3.06 6.77
CA ASP A 161 -4.20 4.09 7.10
C ASP A 161 -5.60 3.68 6.63
N SER A 162 -6.64 4.05 7.39
CA SER A 162 -8.04 3.82 6.98
C SER A 162 -8.31 2.34 6.65
N ALA A 163 -8.71 2.02 5.41
CA ALA A 163 -8.87 0.65 4.93
C ALA A 163 -7.60 -0.21 5.12
N GLY A 164 -6.41 0.35 4.86
CA GLY A 164 -5.14 -0.32 5.07
C GLY A 164 -4.84 -0.61 6.54
N GLY A 165 -5.35 0.21 7.46
CA GLY A 165 -5.26 -0.06 8.90
C GLY A 165 -6.08 -1.29 9.30
N ILE A 166 -7.27 -1.47 8.69
CA ILE A 166 -8.08 -2.68 8.87
C ILE A 166 -7.35 -3.90 8.32
N ILE A 167 -6.76 -3.80 7.11
CA ILE A 167 -5.95 -4.89 6.52
C ILE A 167 -4.80 -5.25 7.46
N SER A 168 -4.03 -4.27 7.93
CA SER A 168 -2.92 -4.47 8.86
C SER A 168 -3.35 -5.24 10.10
N LYS A 169 -4.46 -4.83 10.73
CA LYS A 169 -4.98 -5.48 11.92
C LYS A 169 -5.39 -6.94 11.66
N LEU A 170 -6.13 -7.19 10.57
CA LEU A 170 -6.61 -8.53 10.24
C LEU A 170 -5.46 -9.46 9.85
N SER A 171 -4.48 -8.97 9.09
CA SER A 171 -3.28 -9.74 8.76
C SER A 171 -2.47 -10.10 10.00
N ALA A 172 -2.36 -9.19 10.97
CA ALA A 172 -1.69 -9.48 12.24
C ALA A 172 -2.42 -10.58 13.03
N ASP A 173 -3.75 -10.50 13.13
CA ASP A 173 -4.56 -11.51 13.83
C ASP A 173 -4.44 -12.90 13.19
N GLU A 174 -4.41 -12.96 11.86
CA GLU A 174 -4.21 -14.22 11.11
C GLU A 174 -2.82 -14.82 11.37
N ILE A 175 -1.78 -13.98 11.39
CA ILE A 175 -0.41 -14.42 11.69
C ILE A 175 -0.31 -14.94 13.13
N ASP A 176 -0.87 -14.22 14.10
CA ASP A 176 -0.86 -14.64 15.51
C ASP A 176 -1.64 -15.95 15.71
N ALA A 177 -2.75 -16.15 14.98
CA ALA A 177 -3.51 -17.39 15.01
C ALA A 177 -2.76 -18.58 14.41
N THR A 178 -1.91 -18.34 13.41
CA THR A 178 -1.18 -19.38 12.68
C THR A 178 0.22 -19.64 13.22
N SER A 179 0.79 -18.74 14.02
CA SER A 179 2.21 -18.76 14.41
C SER A 179 2.40 -18.61 15.92
N GLN A 180 2.95 -19.64 16.59
CA GLN A 180 3.32 -19.56 18.03
C GLN A 180 4.58 -18.70 18.33
N ASN A 181 5.17 -17.99 17.36
CA ASN A 181 6.56 -17.50 17.44
C ASN A 181 6.83 -16.05 16.97
N TYR A 182 5.84 -15.16 16.89
CA TYR A 182 6.11 -13.73 16.62
C TYR A 182 6.04 -12.88 17.90
N HIS A 183 7.01 -11.97 18.05
CA HIS A 183 7.01 -10.92 19.08
C HIS A 183 5.98 -9.84 18.72
N PRO A 184 5.42 -9.11 19.71
CA PRO A 184 4.22 -8.29 19.52
C PRO A 184 4.40 -7.30 18.37
N LEU A 185 3.63 -7.55 17.30
CA LEU A 185 3.49 -6.67 16.15
C LEU A 185 2.98 -5.31 16.62
N LEU A 186 3.81 -4.28 16.44
CA LEU A 186 3.44 -2.91 16.78
C LEU A 186 2.56 -2.36 15.66
N ILE A 187 1.24 -2.43 15.85
CA ILE A 187 0.27 -1.80 14.95
C ILE A 187 0.36 -0.28 15.14
N LEU A 188 0.92 0.42 14.17
CA LEU A 188 0.83 1.88 14.09
C LEU A 188 -0.55 2.23 13.53
N ASP A 189 -1.53 2.39 14.42
CA ASP A 189 -2.86 2.93 14.08
C ASP A 189 -2.73 4.44 13.80
N PHE A 190 -2.53 4.80 12.53
CA PHE A 190 -2.66 6.19 12.07
C PHE A 190 -4.15 6.54 12.00
N ARG A 191 -4.77 6.76 13.16
CA ARG A 191 -6.08 7.41 13.22
C ARG A 191 -5.92 8.82 12.67
N ILE A 192 -6.40 9.00 11.44
CA ILE A 192 -6.86 10.25 10.83
C ILE A 192 -5.93 11.44 11.08
N ILE A 193 -5.17 11.82 10.04
CA ILE A 193 -4.59 13.17 9.91
C ILE A 193 -5.76 14.17 9.89
N ASN A 194 -6.15 14.63 11.08
CA ASN A 194 -6.81 15.90 11.39
C ASN A 194 -7.00 15.97 12.92
N LEU A 195 -6.03 16.53 13.64
CA LEU A 195 -6.30 17.61 14.60
C LEU A 195 -5.00 18.21 15.16
N LEU A 196 -4.89 19.53 15.00
CA LEU A 196 -4.20 20.50 15.83
C LEU A 196 -2.71 20.30 16.17
N LEU A 197 -1.90 21.19 15.59
CA LEU A 197 -1.01 22.05 16.36
C LEU A 197 -1.56 22.32 17.77
N LEU A 198 -0.94 21.72 18.78
CA LEU A 198 -0.70 22.42 20.03
C LEU A 198 0.80 22.38 20.29
N SER A 199 1.44 23.43 19.77
CA SER A 199 2.67 23.95 20.33
C SER A 199 2.50 24.09 21.84
N SER A 200 3.52 23.64 22.57
CA SER A 200 3.77 24.03 23.94
C SER A 200 3.52 25.53 24.16
N THR A 201 2.71 25.88 25.15
CA THR A 201 3.09 26.98 26.04
C THR A 201 2.96 26.47 27.47
N SER A 202 4.14 26.37 28.08
CA SER A 202 4.36 26.28 29.51
C SER A 202 3.83 27.53 30.21
N ASN A 203 3.02 27.35 31.25
CA ASN A 203 3.24 27.84 32.62
C ASN A 203 2.19 27.25 33.55
#